data_AF-A0A109JK74-F1
#
_entry.id   AF-A0A109JK74-F1
#
_cell.length_a   1.000
_cell.length_b   1.000
_cell.length_c   1.000
_cell.angle_alpha   90.00
_cell.angle_beta   90.00
_cell.angle_gamma   90.00
#
_symmetry.space_group_name_H-M   'P 1'
#
loop_
_entity.id
_entity.type
_entity.pdbx_description
1 polymer ?
#
loop_
_entity_poly.entity_id
_entity_poly.type
_entity_poly.pdbx_seq_one_letter_code
_entity_poly.pdbx_strand_id
1 'polypeptide(L)'
;MTVRIDLSALSADDLCQLAGALRVAPGQRSLATRAALRQSDDAIRELAAFYPGTRNAQARAIHADLQRYAGSTWARTRGDVECRHGDRRRVLIWRILQFRGGRAPCVRLINGILSR
;
A
#
# COMPACT_ATOMS: atom_id res chain seq x y z
N MET A 1 -10.06 -1.53 14.92
CA MET A 1 -9.74 -1.94 16.30
C MET A 1 -8.25 -2.25 16.35
N THR A 2 -7.46 -1.37 16.97
CA THR A 2 -5.99 -1.52 17.04
C THR A 2 -5.65 -1.98 18.45
N VAL A 3 -5.10 -3.18 18.60
CA VAL A 3 -4.68 -3.70 19.91
C VAL A 3 -3.28 -3.20 20.20
N ARG A 4 -3.08 -2.54 21.35
CA ARG A 4 -1.76 -2.21 21.89
C ARG A 4 -1.43 -3.24 22.96
N ILE A 5 -0.30 -3.91 22.82
CA ILE A 5 0.19 -4.91 23.77
C ILE A 5 1.37 -4.29 24.53
N ASP A 6 1.31 -4.33 25.86
CA ASP A 6 2.45 -4.01 26.70
C ASP A 6 3.41 -5.21 26.70
N LEU A 7 4.60 -5.02 26.10
CA LEU A 7 5.59 -6.08 25.98
C LEU A 7 6.24 -6.43 27.32
N SER A 8 6.17 -5.55 28.31
CA SER A 8 6.70 -5.80 29.66
C SER A 8 5.83 -6.75 30.48
N ALA A 9 4.59 -6.97 30.05
CA ALA A 9 3.65 -7.90 30.66
C ALA A 9 3.71 -9.32 30.05
N LEU A 10 4.53 -9.54 29.01
CA LEU A 10 4.69 -10.85 28.37
C LEU A 10 5.74 -11.69 29.10
N SER A 11 5.48 -13.00 29.22
CA SER A 11 6.48 -13.92 29.74
C SER A 11 7.66 -14.08 28.77
N ALA A 12 8.78 -14.59 29.26
CA ALA A 12 9.94 -14.89 28.41
C ALA A 12 9.58 -15.88 27.29
N ASP A 13 8.72 -16.86 27.58
CA ASP A 13 8.24 -17.83 26.59
C ASP A 13 7.34 -17.17 25.54
N ASP A 14 6.45 -16.25 25.94
CA ASP A 14 5.62 -15.48 25.00
C ASP A 14 6.48 -14.58 24.10
N LEU A 15 7.53 -13.97 24.66
CA LEU A 15 8.48 -13.17 23.88
C LEU A 15 9.26 -14.03 22.89
N CYS A 16 9.69 -15.23 23.28
CA CYS A 16 10.35 -16.19 22.38
C CYS A 16 9.41 -16.67 21.27
N GLN A 17 8.15 -16.99 21.59
CA GLN A 17 7.15 -17.38 20.59
C GLN A 17 6.82 -16.23 19.65
N LEU A 18 6.65 -15.01 20.18
CA LEU A 18 6.42 -13.81 19.37
C LEU A 18 7.62 -13.53 18.46
N ALA A 19 8.84 -13.63 18.97
CA ALA A 19 10.06 -13.48 18.16
C ALA A 19 10.15 -14.54 17.06
N GLY A 20 9.76 -15.79 17.35
CA GLY A 20 9.64 -16.87 16.36
C GLY A 20 8.58 -16.60 15.30
N ALA A 21 7.40 -16.11 15.70
CA ALA A 21 6.30 -15.76 14.81
C ALA A 21 6.61 -14.52 13.94
N LEU A 22 7.43 -13.60 14.46
CA LEU A 22 7.91 -12.42 13.73
C LEU A 22 9.09 -12.73 12.81
N ARG A 23 9.78 -13.87 12.98
CA ARG A 23 10.80 -14.31 12.02
C ARG A 23 10.15 -14.62 10.68
N VAL A 24 10.61 -13.90 9.67
CA VAL A 24 10.19 -14.11 8.29
C VAL A 24 11.16 -15.11 7.66
N ALA A 25 10.65 -16.28 7.26
CA ALA A 25 11.45 -17.23 6.49
C ALA A 25 11.90 -16.60 5.15
N PRO A 26 13.05 -17.00 4.60
CA PRO A 26 13.49 -16.54 3.28
C PRO A 26 12.38 -16.71 2.23
N GLY A 27 12.10 -15.64 1.48
CA GLY A 27 11.03 -15.62 0.47
C GLY A 27 9.63 -15.30 0.98
N GLN A 28 9.39 -15.28 2.29
CA GLN A 28 8.13 -14.80 2.85
C GLN A 28 8.10 -13.28 3.00
N ARG A 29 6.90 -12.70 2.96
CA ARG A 29 6.69 -11.27 3.23
C ARG A 29 6.50 -11.06 4.72
N SER A 30 7.18 -10.06 5.28
CA SER A 30 6.94 -9.62 6.65
C SER A 30 5.49 -9.16 6.84
N LEU A 31 5.02 -9.17 8.09
CA LEU A 31 3.71 -8.63 8.46
C LEU A 31 3.58 -7.16 8.05
N ALA A 32 4.65 -6.38 8.22
CA ALA A 32 4.70 -4.99 7.78
C ALA A 32 4.48 -4.85 6.26
N THR A 33 5.16 -5.67 5.45
CA THR A 33 4.97 -5.67 3.99
C THR A 33 3.55 -6.10 3.60
N ARG A 34 2.97 -7.10 4.28
CA ARG A 34 1.58 -7.52 4.04
C ARG A 34 0.58 -6.40 4.38
N ALA A 35 0.78 -5.70 5.49
CA ALA A 35 -0.05 -4.57 5.90
C ALA A 35 0.06 -3.41 4.90
N ALA A 36 1.26 -3.05 4.45
CA ALA A 36 1.47 -2.01 3.45
C ALA A 36 0.78 -2.36 2.12
N LEU A 37 0.88 -3.61 1.66
CA LEU A 37 0.19 -4.04 0.44
C LEU A 37 -1.33 -3.97 0.59
N ARG A 38 -1.89 -4.34 1.74
CA ARG A 38 -3.33 -4.20 2.00
C ARG A 38 -3.78 -2.75 1.96
N GLN A 39 -3.03 -1.85 2.60
CA GLN A 39 -3.32 -0.41 2.57
C GLN A 39 -3.23 0.15 1.14
N SER A 40 -2.28 -0.33 0.33
CA SER A 40 -2.23 0.00 -1.09
C SER A 40 -3.46 -0.49 -1.86
N ASP A 41 -3.92 -1.70 -1.60
CA ASP A 41 -5.07 -2.28 -2.30
C ASP A 41 -6.36 -1.50 -1.95
N ASP A 42 -6.52 -1.14 -0.67
CA ASP A 42 -7.64 -0.30 -0.21
C ASP A 42 -7.59 1.10 -0.87
N ALA A 43 -6.41 1.72 -0.94
CA ALA A 43 -6.23 2.99 -1.64
C ALA A 43 -6.53 2.90 -3.15
N ILE A 44 -6.22 1.77 -3.80
CA ILE A 44 -6.55 1.53 -5.21
C ILE A 44 -8.06 1.42 -5.40
N ARG A 45 -8.78 0.74 -4.50
CA ARG A 45 -10.25 0.66 -4.55
C ARG A 45 -10.89 2.02 -4.36
N GLU A 46 -10.40 2.81 -3.41
CA GLU A 46 -10.89 4.18 -3.22
C GLU A 46 -10.60 5.06 -4.44
N LEU A 47 -9.40 4.95 -5.01
CA LEU A 47 -9.00 5.71 -6.18
C LEU A 47 -9.86 5.38 -7.41
N ALA A 48 -10.38 4.17 -7.54
CA ALA A 48 -11.24 3.77 -8.65
C ALA A 48 -12.53 4.59 -8.74
N ALA A 49 -13.03 5.15 -7.63
CA ALA A 49 -14.21 6.01 -7.63
C ALA A 49 -14.02 7.30 -8.48
N PHE A 50 -12.78 7.72 -8.73
CA PHE A 50 -12.47 8.89 -9.55
C PHE A 50 -12.43 8.60 -11.05
N TYR A 51 -12.53 7.34 -11.47
CA TYR A 51 -12.44 6.93 -12.86
C TYR A 51 -13.75 6.28 -13.31
N PRO A 52 -14.49 6.87 -14.27
CA PRO A 52 -15.69 6.25 -14.79
C PRO A 52 -15.37 5.08 -15.73
N GLY A 53 -16.37 4.23 -15.97
CA GLY A 53 -16.32 3.16 -16.96
C GLY A 53 -16.12 1.77 -16.38
N THR A 54 -15.75 0.82 -17.24
CA THR A 54 -15.57 -0.57 -16.84
C THR A 54 -14.35 -0.73 -15.92
N ARG A 55 -14.34 -1.78 -15.10
CA ARG A 55 -13.20 -2.11 -14.22
C ARG A 55 -11.86 -2.14 -14.97
N ASN A 56 -11.84 -2.66 -16.20
CA ASN A 56 -10.62 -2.70 -17.01
C ASN A 56 -10.20 -1.28 -17.48
N ALA A 57 -11.16 -0.43 -17.83
CA ALA A 57 -10.89 0.97 -18.16
C ALA A 57 -10.34 1.73 -16.95
N GLN A 58 -10.94 1.54 -15.77
CA GLN A 58 -10.45 2.07 -14.49
C GLN A 58 -9.01 1.62 -14.21
N ALA A 59 -8.73 0.31 -14.32
CA ALA A 59 -7.40 -0.23 -14.07
C ALA A 59 -6.32 0.37 -14.99
N ARG A 60 -6.65 0.58 -16.27
CA ARG A 60 -5.76 1.24 -17.24
C ARG A 60 -5.53 2.72 -16.88
N ALA A 61 -6.59 3.45 -16.55
CA ALA A 61 -6.50 4.86 -16.20
C ALA A 61 -5.69 5.09 -14.91
N ILE A 62 -5.97 4.30 -13.86
CA ILE A 62 -5.20 4.30 -12.60
C ILE A 62 -3.73 4.00 -12.87
N HIS A 63 -3.43 2.97 -13.67
CA HIS A 63 -2.04 2.62 -14.01
C HIS A 63 -1.31 3.78 -14.70
N ALA A 64 -1.95 4.41 -15.69
CA ALA A 64 -1.39 5.53 -16.42
C ALA A 64 -1.08 6.72 -15.50
N ASP A 65 -1.98 7.06 -14.58
CA ASP A 65 -1.76 8.15 -13.63
C ASP A 65 -0.68 7.83 -12.58
N LEU A 66 -0.61 6.58 -12.11
CA LEU A 66 0.46 6.13 -11.23
C LEU A 66 1.83 6.22 -11.93
N GLN A 67 1.93 5.78 -13.19
CA GLN A 67 3.14 5.89 -14.00
C GLN A 67 3.55 7.35 -14.20
N ARG A 68 2.60 8.21 -14.58
CA ARG A 68 2.84 9.64 -14.76
C ARG A 68 3.35 10.31 -13.48
N TYR A 69 2.75 9.99 -12.34
CA TYR A 69 3.18 10.54 -11.05
C TYR A 69 4.56 10.00 -10.65
N ALA A 70 4.78 8.70 -10.80
CA ALA A 70 6.06 8.04 -10.51
C ALA A 70 7.22 8.62 -11.33
N GLY A 71 6.98 8.94 -12.61
CA GLY A 71 7.98 9.54 -13.50
C GLY A 71 8.23 11.03 -13.30
N SER A 72 7.46 11.73 -12.46
CA SER A 72 7.55 13.20 -12.33
C SER A 72 7.68 13.65 -10.87
N THR A 73 6.56 13.64 -10.14
CA THR A 73 6.42 14.26 -8.81
C THR A 73 7.00 13.37 -7.71
N TRP A 74 7.06 12.06 -7.95
CA TRP A 74 7.49 11.08 -6.95
C TRP A 74 8.88 11.33 -6.38
N ALA A 75 9.88 11.62 -7.23
CA ALA A 75 11.25 11.85 -6.77
C ALA A 75 11.36 12.95 -5.71
N ARG A 76 10.49 13.97 -5.78
CA ARG A 76 10.46 15.11 -4.85
C ARG A 76 9.66 14.84 -3.57
N THR A 77 8.72 13.89 -3.61
CA THR A 77 7.73 13.66 -2.54
C THR A 77 7.88 12.32 -1.85
N ARG A 78 8.78 11.46 -2.30
CA ARG A 78 8.99 10.10 -1.76
C ARG A 78 9.52 10.07 -0.32
N GLY A 79 10.19 11.13 0.12
CA GLY A 79 10.73 11.24 1.47
C GLY A 79 9.76 11.90 2.46
N ASP A 80 8.60 12.36 2.00
CA ASP A 80 7.64 13.03 2.85
C ASP A 80 6.96 12.03 3.77
N VAL A 81 6.78 12.41 5.04
CA VAL A 81 5.99 11.61 6.01
C VAL A 81 4.50 11.67 5.66
N GLU A 82 4.04 12.82 5.16
CA GLU A 82 2.66 13.06 4.78
C GLU A 82 2.56 13.66 3.38
N CYS A 83 1.44 13.40 2.71
CA CYS A 83 1.21 13.93 1.36
C CYS A 83 0.91 15.43 1.41
N ARG A 84 1.61 16.23 0.59
CA ARG A 84 1.41 17.68 0.49
C ARG A 84 0.27 18.11 -0.44
N HIS A 85 -0.30 17.18 -1.21
CA HIS A 85 -1.35 17.52 -2.18
C HIS A 85 -2.68 17.78 -1.48
N GLY A 86 -3.38 18.84 -1.88
CA GLY A 86 -4.73 19.12 -1.39
C GLY A 86 -5.82 18.27 -2.06
N ASP A 87 -5.57 17.71 -3.24
CA ASP A 87 -6.57 16.90 -3.95
C ASP A 87 -6.51 15.42 -3.53
N ARG A 88 -7.66 14.88 -3.16
CA ARG A 88 -7.78 13.50 -2.65
C ARG A 88 -7.24 12.46 -3.63
N ARG A 89 -7.43 12.67 -4.93
CA ARG A 89 -6.95 11.78 -5.98
C ARG A 89 -5.42 11.65 -5.98
N ARG A 90 -4.68 12.76 -5.96
CA ARG A 90 -3.21 12.73 -5.86
C ARG A 90 -2.73 12.21 -4.51
N VAL A 91 -3.46 12.47 -3.42
CA VAL A 91 -3.15 11.87 -2.11
C VAL A 91 -3.18 10.35 -2.20
N LEU A 92 -4.20 9.77 -2.84
CA LEU A 92 -4.31 8.33 -3.03
C LEU A 92 -3.19 7.79 -3.93
N ILE A 93 -2.89 8.45 -5.05
CA ILE A 93 -1.77 8.10 -5.94
C ILE A 93 -0.45 8.08 -5.17
N TRP A 94 -0.17 9.13 -4.39
CA TRP A 94 1.05 9.21 -3.57
C TRP A 94 1.11 8.09 -2.52
N ARG A 95 0.00 7.79 -1.83
CA ARG A 95 -0.08 6.70 -0.84
C ARG A 95 0.19 5.33 -1.46
N ILE A 96 -0.39 5.05 -2.62
CA ILE A 96 -0.16 3.79 -3.35
C ILE A 96 1.32 3.62 -3.66
N LEU A 97 1.98 4.68 -4.14
CA LEU A 97 3.41 4.64 -4.43
C LEU A 97 4.26 4.52 -3.16
N GLN A 98 3.90 5.18 -2.06
CA GLN A 98 4.59 5.00 -0.77
C GLN A 98 4.58 3.53 -0.32
N PHE A 99 3.42 2.90 -0.27
CA PHE A 99 3.31 1.50 0.16
C PHE A 99 4.00 0.50 -0.77
N ARG A 100 4.24 0.88 -2.03
CA ARG A 100 4.86 0.02 -3.06
C ARG A 100 6.30 0.43 -3.40
N GLY A 101 6.92 1.32 -2.62
CA GLY A 101 8.29 1.76 -2.84
C GLY A 101 8.51 2.49 -4.18
N GLY A 102 7.52 3.26 -4.61
CA GLY A 102 7.55 4.05 -5.85
C GLY A 102 7.20 3.30 -7.11
N ARG A 103 6.84 2.00 -7.03
CA ARG A 103 6.51 1.20 -8.20
C ARG A 103 5.02 1.18 -8.45
N ALA A 104 4.62 1.61 -9.65
CA ALA A 104 3.24 1.49 -10.08
C ALA A 104 2.86 0.02 -10.31
N PRO A 105 1.79 -0.50 -9.68
CA PRO A 105 1.29 -1.84 -9.96
C PRO A 105 0.82 -1.96 -11.42
N CYS A 106 1.02 -3.13 -12.03
CA CYS A 106 0.58 -3.37 -13.40
C CYS A 106 -0.95 -3.44 -13.50
N VAL A 107 -1.49 -3.19 -14.70
CA VAL A 107 -2.93 -3.20 -14.97
C VAL A 107 -3.61 -4.50 -14.50
N ARG A 108 -2.97 -5.66 -14.74
CA ARG A 108 -3.50 -6.97 -14.32
C ARG A 108 -3.70 -7.05 -12.80
N LEU A 109 -2.73 -6.55 -12.03
CA LEU A 109 -2.83 -6.52 -10.56
C LEU A 109 -3.94 -5.58 -10.11
N ILE A 110 -4.00 -4.36 -10.66
CA ILE A 110 -5.06 -3.39 -10.33
C ILE A 110 -6.44 -4.00 -10.61
N ASN A 111 -6.63 -4.60 -11.79
CA ASN A 111 -7.90 -5.24 -12.15
C ASN A 111 -8.28 -6.38 -11.18
N GLY A 112 -7.30 -7.17 -10.72
CA GLY A 112 -7.53 -8.23 -9.71
C GLY A 112 -7.81 -7.70 -8.30
N ILE A 113 -7.34 -6.51 -7.96
CA ILE A 113 -7.70 -5.82 -6.70
C ILE A 113 -9.14 -5.32 -6.77
N LEU A 114 -9.51 -4.71 -7.90
CA LEU A 114 -10.86 -4.18 -8.11
C LEU A 114 -11.93 -5.26 -8.30
N SER A 115 -11.55 -6.53 -8.45
CA SER A 115 -12.49 -7.65 -8.54
C SER A 115 -12.83 -8.30 -7.20
N ARG A 116 -12.21 -7.84 -6.10
CA ARG A 116 -12.38 -8.36 -4.74
C ARG A 116 -12.96 -7.29 -3.84
#